data_AF-A0A2H9TF36-F1
#
_entry.id   AF-A0A2H9TF36-F1
#
_cell.length_a   1.000
_cell.length_b   1.000
_cell.length_c   1.000
_cell.angle_alpha   90.00
_cell.angle_beta   90.00
_cell.angle_gamma   90.00
#
_symmetry.space_group_name_H-M   'P 1'
#
loop_
_entity.id
_entity.type
_entity.pdbx_description
1 polymer ?
#
loop_
_entity_poly.entity_id
_entity_poly.type
_entity_poly.pdbx_seq_one_letter_code
_entity_poly.pdbx_strand_id
1 'polypeptide(L)'
;MQDIFDYDIICDKCSKKMENSLLSKNGFNLRIKKCKFCGEIIVHPQDRVEYENFTMLKKKEFEVKMRMVGNSYAVSIPREIVDFMKEQENMLDHMVRLSFQDFGKLSLIFNTSNGENGNNEREGHNSRVIKSREVRIVKNNKPVLHAKQFVDSLHPERIRTEIFKDSKKIRKEDIK
;
A
#
# COMPACT_ATOMS: atom_id res chain seq x y z
N MET A 1 -3.94 30.14 -14.86
CA MET A 1 -5.19 30.33 -14.08
C MET A 1 -4.79 30.30 -12.62
N GLN A 2 -5.12 31.32 -11.83
CA GLN A 2 -4.71 31.42 -10.42
C GLN A 2 -5.58 30.52 -9.55
N ASP A 3 -4.97 29.76 -8.64
CA ASP A 3 -5.66 28.85 -7.70
C ASP A 3 -6.01 29.61 -6.41
N ILE A 4 -7.13 29.28 -5.77
CA ILE A 4 -7.51 29.85 -4.47
C ILE A 4 -6.48 29.51 -3.38
N PHE A 5 -5.72 28.42 -3.56
CA PHE A 5 -4.64 28.03 -2.65
C PHE A 5 -3.35 28.84 -2.81
N ASP A 6 -3.22 29.66 -3.86
CA ASP A 6 -2.07 30.56 -4.03
C ASP A 6 -2.15 31.78 -3.09
N TYR A 7 -3.33 32.08 -2.56
CA TYR A 7 -3.56 33.20 -1.64
C TYR A 7 -3.39 32.81 -0.17
N ASP A 8 -3.22 33.84 0.67
CA ASP A 8 -3.22 33.71 2.12
C ASP A 8 -4.65 33.41 2.63
N ILE A 9 -4.84 32.19 3.13
CA ILE A 9 -6.12 31.75 3.72
C ILE A 9 -6.03 31.91 5.23
N ILE A 10 -7.06 32.50 5.82
CA ILE A 10 -7.18 32.71 7.27
C ILE A 10 -8.08 31.61 7.86
N CYS A 11 -7.68 31.02 8.98
CA CYS A 11 -8.47 30.01 9.68
C CYS A 11 -9.68 30.65 10.37
N ASP A 12 -10.87 30.05 10.19
CA ASP A 12 -12.13 30.54 10.73
C ASP A 12 -12.19 30.53 12.28
N LYS A 13 -11.57 29.52 12.90
CA LYS A 13 -11.60 29.35 14.37
C LYS A 13 -10.68 30.29 15.15
N CYS A 14 -9.54 30.67 14.56
CA CYS A 14 -8.52 31.43 15.29
C CYS A 14 -8.06 32.70 14.57
N SER A 15 -8.58 32.99 13.39
CA SER A 15 -8.27 34.17 12.57
C SER A 15 -6.78 34.36 12.25
N LYS A 16 -6.01 33.26 12.22
CA LYS A 16 -4.57 33.27 11.89
C LYS A 16 -4.35 32.66 10.52
N LYS A 17 -3.29 33.10 9.84
CA LYS A 17 -2.91 32.59 8.51
C LYS A 17 -2.59 31.09 8.57
N MET A 18 -3.12 30.35 7.62
CA MET A 18 -2.84 28.92 7.44
C MET A 18 -1.61 28.72 6.55
N GLU A 19 -0.93 27.59 6.73
CA GLU A 19 0.31 27.27 6.01
C GLU A 19 0.09 26.18 4.99
N ASN A 20 0.79 26.30 3.86
CA ASN A 20 0.79 25.28 2.80
C ASN A 20 1.51 24.03 3.31
N SER A 21 0.89 22.87 3.11
CA SER A 21 1.50 21.59 3.42
C SER A 21 1.01 20.52 2.44
N LEU A 22 1.73 19.41 2.35
CA LEU A 22 1.35 18.25 1.57
C LEU A 22 0.96 17.13 2.52
N LEU A 23 -0.23 16.56 2.30
CA LEU A 23 -0.72 15.41 3.06
C LEU A 23 -0.65 14.17 2.18
N SER A 24 0.27 13.26 2.48
CA SER A 24 0.33 11.97 1.80
C SER A 24 -0.65 10.98 2.45
N LYS A 25 -1.64 10.52 1.68
CA LYS A 25 -2.66 9.57 2.14
C LYS A 25 -2.83 8.47 1.10
N ASN A 26 -2.57 7.22 1.48
CA ASN A 26 -2.63 6.05 0.58
C ASN A 26 -1.75 6.17 -0.69
N GLY A 27 -0.63 6.88 -0.59
CA GLY A 27 0.25 7.15 -1.74
C GLY A 27 -0.21 8.30 -2.63
N PHE A 28 -1.32 8.97 -2.31
CA PHE A 28 -1.78 10.16 -3.00
C PHE A 28 -1.35 11.42 -2.22
N ASN A 29 -0.76 12.40 -2.91
CA ASN A 29 -0.30 13.64 -2.28
C ASN A 29 -1.36 14.74 -2.45
N LEU A 30 -2.00 15.13 -1.35
CA LEU A 30 -3.04 16.15 -1.34
C LEU A 30 -2.43 17.50 -0.96
N ARG A 31 -2.77 18.55 -1.71
CA ARG A 31 -2.46 19.93 -1.30
C ARG A 31 -3.40 20.34 -0.18
N ILE A 32 -2.82 20.78 0.94
CA ILE A 32 -3.58 21.20 2.11
C ILE A 32 -3.09 22.55 2.64
N LYS A 33 -4.01 23.26 3.29
CA LYS A 33 -3.71 24.40 4.16
C LYS A 33 -3.95 23.96 5.60
N LYS A 34 -2.93 24.04 6.45
CA LYS A 34 -3.00 23.62 7.86
C LYS A 34 -2.82 24.81 8.78
N CYS A 35 -3.70 24.93 9.77
CA CYS A 35 -3.56 25.92 10.83
C CYS A 35 -2.61 25.40 11.92
N LYS A 36 -1.59 26.18 12.27
CA LYS A 36 -0.65 25.84 13.35
C LYS A 36 -1.27 25.82 14.76
N PHE A 37 -2.34 26.59 14.99
CA PHE A 37 -2.87 26.83 16.33
C PHE A 37 -4.00 25.86 16.71
N CYS A 38 -5.00 25.67 15.86
CA CYS A 38 -6.12 24.76 16.12
C CYS A 38 -5.97 23.40 15.43
N GLY A 39 -5.01 23.26 14.51
CA GLY A 39 -4.80 22.01 13.75
C GLY A 39 -5.82 21.77 12.64
N GLU A 40 -6.69 22.73 12.33
CA GLU A 40 -7.66 22.61 11.23
C GLU A 40 -6.95 22.48 9.87
N ILE A 41 -7.51 21.63 9.00
CA ILE A 41 -6.95 21.28 7.71
C ILE A 41 -8.02 21.53 6.64
N ILE A 42 -7.67 22.30 5.62
CA ILE A 42 -8.48 22.50 4.43
C ILE A 42 -7.76 21.80 3.27
N VAL A 43 -8.46 20.89 2.61
CA VAL A 43 -7.95 20.15 1.44
C VAL A 43 -8.39 20.88 0.17
N HIS A 44 -7.52 20.94 -0.83
CA HIS A 44 -7.88 21.53 -2.12
C HIS A 44 -9.08 20.78 -2.74
N PRO A 45 -10.14 21.48 -3.21
CA PRO A 45 -11.37 20.84 -3.65
C PRO A 45 -11.17 19.92 -4.86
N GLN A 46 -10.30 20.29 -5.80
CA GLN A 46 -10.00 19.46 -6.96
C GLN A 46 -9.28 18.16 -6.55
N ASP A 47 -8.25 18.26 -5.71
CA ASP A 47 -7.46 17.13 -5.22
C ASP A 47 -8.34 16.17 -4.40
N ARG A 48 -9.35 16.70 -3.69
CA ARG A 48 -10.34 15.89 -3.00
C ARG A 48 -11.17 15.06 -3.97
N VAL A 49 -11.69 15.66 -5.04
CA VAL A 49 -12.46 14.95 -6.07
C VAL A 49 -11.61 13.89 -6.76
N GLU A 50 -10.37 14.23 -7.13
CA GLU A 50 -9.41 13.28 -7.72
C GLU A 50 -9.11 12.11 -6.78
N TYR A 51 -8.95 12.38 -5.48
CA TYR A 51 -8.73 11.32 -4.48
C TYR A 51 -9.95 10.43 -4.26
N GLU A 52 -11.16 10.99 -4.33
CA GLU A 52 -12.40 10.22 -4.29
C GLU A 52 -12.50 9.30 -5.53
N ASN A 53 -12.20 9.81 -6.72
CA ASN A 53 -12.12 9.03 -7.95
C ASN A 53 -11.05 7.92 -7.86
N PHE A 54 -9.87 8.22 -7.33
CA PHE A 54 -8.83 7.22 -7.06
C PHE A 54 -9.34 6.10 -6.14
N THR A 55 -10.01 6.48 -5.06
CA THR A 55 -10.56 5.52 -4.10
C THR A 55 -11.62 4.63 -4.74
N MET A 56 -12.43 5.18 -5.65
CA MET A 56 -13.40 4.42 -6.43
C MET A 56 -12.72 3.46 -7.42
N LEU A 57 -11.75 3.94 -8.19
CA LEU A 57 -10.99 3.12 -9.15
C LEU A 57 -10.25 1.97 -8.45
N LYS A 58 -9.65 2.22 -7.28
CA LYS A 58 -8.95 1.20 -6.49
C LYS A 58 -9.87 0.08 -5.99
N LYS A 59 -11.15 0.38 -5.74
CA LYS A 59 -12.15 -0.59 -5.28
C LYS A 59 -12.88 -1.28 -6.44
N LYS A 60 -12.77 -0.75 -7.66
CA LYS A 60 -13.44 -1.27 -8.84
C LYS A 60 -12.70 -2.52 -9.32
N GLU A 61 -13.43 -3.60 -9.49
CA GLU A 61 -12.93 -4.81 -10.13
C GLU A 61 -13.15 -4.70 -11.65
N PHE A 62 -12.15 -5.10 -12.42
CA PHE A 62 -12.20 -5.03 -13.88
C PHE A 62 -12.07 -6.43 -14.47
N GLU A 63 -13.09 -6.84 -15.21
CA GLU A 63 -13.02 -8.04 -16.04
C GLU A 63 -12.33 -7.68 -17.37
N VAL A 64 -11.15 -8.27 -17.58
CA VAL A 64 -10.33 -8.00 -18.77
C VAL A 64 -10.16 -9.25 -19.62
N LYS A 65 -10.15 -9.07 -20.93
CA LYS A 65 -9.93 -10.18 -21.88
C LYS A 65 -8.44 -10.40 -22.09
N MET A 66 -8.01 -11.65 -21.93
CA MET A 66 -6.72 -12.11 -22.44
C MET A 66 -6.83 -12.33 -23.95
N ARG A 67 -5.78 -11.94 -24.68
CA ARG A 67 -5.67 -12.16 -26.12
C ARG A 67 -4.36 -12.86 -26.44
N MET A 68 -4.37 -13.75 -27.41
CA MET A 68 -3.16 -14.37 -27.95
C MET A 68 -2.48 -13.38 -28.91
N VAL A 69 -1.18 -13.15 -28.73
CA VAL A 69 -0.37 -12.27 -29.59
C VAL A 69 0.95 -12.99 -29.89
N GLY A 70 1.07 -13.53 -31.10
CA GLY A 70 2.17 -14.43 -31.46
C GLY A 70 2.17 -15.66 -30.55
N ASN A 71 3.29 -15.91 -29.86
CA ASN A 71 3.45 -17.03 -28.92
C ASN A 71 3.18 -16.64 -27.45
N SER A 72 2.65 -15.45 -27.20
CA SER A 72 2.48 -14.89 -25.85
C SER A 72 1.08 -14.33 -25.60
N TYR A 73 0.59 -14.40 -24.36
CA TYR A 73 -0.67 -13.76 -24.00
C TYR A 73 -0.48 -12.29 -23.64
N ALA A 74 -1.43 -11.46 -24.04
CA ALA A 74 -1.55 -10.06 -23.65
C ALA A 74 -2.83 -9.84 -22.85
N VAL A 75 -2.76 -8.98 -21.83
CA VAL A 75 -3.92 -8.56 -21.03
C VAL A 75 -4.28 -7.13 -21.44
N SER A 76 -5.55 -6.89 -21.78
CA SER A 76 -6.03 -5.54 -22.11
C SER A 76 -6.23 -4.74 -20.81
N ILE A 77 -5.44 -3.68 -20.59
CA ILE A 77 -5.60 -2.81 -19.42
C ILE A 77 -6.65 -1.73 -19.75
N PRO A 78 -7.70 -1.57 -18.93
CA PRO A 78 -8.70 -0.51 -19.11
C PRO A 78 -8.04 0.86 -19.16
N ARG A 79 -8.49 1.69 -20.11
CA ARG A 79 -7.96 3.03 -20.31
C ARG A 79 -8.05 3.91 -19.06
N GLU A 80 -9.11 3.76 -18.26
CA GLU A 80 -9.30 4.45 -16.97
C GLU A 80 -8.10 4.27 -16.03
N ILE A 81 -7.53 3.06 -15.95
CA ILE A 81 -6.35 2.78 -15.12
C ILE A 81 -5.13 3.48 -15.70
N VAL A 82 -4.96 3.42 -17.01
CA VAL A 82 -3.82 4.04 -17.71
C VAL A 82 -3.84 5.55 -17.59
N ASP A 83 -5.00 6.17 -17.76
CA ASP A 83 -5.17 7.62 -17.67
C ASP A 83 -4.93 8.10 -16.23
N PHE A 84 -5.45 7.38 -15.23
CA PHE A 84 -5.14 7.65 -13.81
C PHE A 84 -3.64 7.58 -13.51
N MET A 85 -2.96 6.55 -14.00
CA MET A 85 -1.52 6.40 -13.79
C MET A 85 -0.73 7.55 -14.42
N LYS A 86 -1.11 8.02 -15.61
CA LYS A 86 -0.49 9.18 -16.27
C LYS A 86 -0.73 10.50 -15.53
N GLU A 87 -1.88 10.67 -14.90
CA GLU A 87 -2.18 11.87 -14.11
C GLU A 87 -1.33 11.95 -12.84
N GLN A 88 -1.00 10.80 -12.23
CA GLN A 88 -0.17 10.73 -11.02
C GLN A 88 1.33 10.77 -11.31
N GLU A 89 1.76 10.18 -12.42
CA GLU A 89 3.16 10.10 -12.80
C GLU A 89 3.38 10.87 -14.11
N ASN A 90 3.97 12.07 -14.00
CA ASN A 90 4.40 12.86 -15.16
C ASN A 90 5.45 12.15 -16.04
N MET A 91 5.99 11.00 -15.62
CA MET A 91 6.95 10.19 -16.36
C MET A 91 6.74 8.71 -16.01
N LEU A 92 5.81 8.05 -16.71
CA LEU A 92 5.77 6.59 -16.74
C LEU A 92 6.58 6.12 -17.93
N ASP A 93 7.73 5.52 -17.66
CA ASP A 93 8.29 4.57 -18.62
C ASP A 93 7.24 3.51 -18.91
N HIS A 94 6.97 3.24 -20.19
CA HIS A 94 5.96 2.27 -20.64
C HIS A 94 6.30 0.81 -20.29
N MET A 95 7.30 0.58 -19.44
CA MET A 95 7.75 -0.75 -19.02
C MET A 95 6.98 -1.25 -17.80
N VAL A 96 6.37 -2.43 -17.96
CA VAL A 96 5.61 -3.11 -16.92
C VAL A 96 6.23 -4.47 -16.66
N ARG A 97 6.44 -4.81 -15.39
CA ARG A 97 6.90 -6.13 -14.95
C ARG A 97 5.70 -6.99 -14.55
N LEU A 98 5.58 -8.17 -15.15
CA LEU A 98 4.58 -9.17 -14.77
C LEU A 98 5.24 -10.23 -13.87
N SER A 99 4.63 -10.53 -12.73
CA SER A 99 5.08 -11.59 -11.83
C SER A 99 3.93 -12.48 -11.38
N PHE A 100 4.20 -13.77 -11.27
CA PHE A 100 3.30 -14.74 -10.64
C PHE A 100 3.52 -14.67 -9.13
N GLN A 101 2.47 -14.36 -8.36
CA GLN A 101 2.58 -14.30 -6.89
C GLN A 101 2.20 -15.64 -6.26
N ASP A 102 0.97 -16.08 -6.50
CA ASP A 102 0.39 -17.30 -5.92
C ASP A 102 -0.51 -17.97 -6.97
N PHE A 103 -0.96 -19.19 -6.69
CA PHE A 103 -1.91 -19.89 -7.56
C PHE A 103 -3.14 -19.02 -7.87
N GLY A 104 -3.38 -18.77 -9.16
CA GLY A 104 -4.48 -17.95 -9.63
C GLY A 104 -4.26 -16.43 -9.54
N LYS A 105 -3.08 -15.97 -9.10
CA LYS A 105 -2.78 -14.54 -8.93
C LYS A 105 -1.57 -14.10 -9.75
N LEU A 106 -1.83 -13.22 -10.72
CA LEU A 106 -0.82 -12.47 -11.44
C LEU A 106 -0.76 -11.03 -10.92
N SER A 107 0.44 -10.48 -10.83
CA SER A 107 0.68 -9.09 -10.43
C SER A 107 1.39 -8.36 -11.55
N LEU A 108 0.85 -7.21 -11.95
CA LEU A 108 1.52 -6.24 -12.81
C LEU A 108 2.12 -5.14 -11.93
N ILE A 109 3.38 -4.81 -12.17
CA ILE A 109 4.13 -3.79 -11.44
C ILE A 109 4.67 -2.81 -12.47
N PHE A 110 4.25 -1.55 -12.38
CA PHE A 110 4.72 -0.49 -13.26
C PHE A 110 6.01 0.10 -12.70
N ASN A 111 7.00 0.32 -13.55
CA ASN A 111 8.25 0.94 -13.13
C ASN A 111 8.06 2.45 -13.10
N THR A 112 8.14 3.05 -11.91
CA THR A 112 8.14 4.51 -11.75
C THR A 112 9.59 4.98 -11.90
N SER A 113 9.92 5.67 -13.00
CA SER A 113 11.27 6.16 -13.31
C SER A 113 11.66 7.36 -12.44
N ASN A 114 11.72 7.18 -11.12
CA ASN A 114 12.18 8.19 -10.15
C ASN A 114 13.61 7.91 -9.66
N GLY A 115 14.45 7.26 -10.48
CA GLY A 115 15.78 6.81 -10.07
C GLY A 115 16.90 6.92 -11.11
N GLU A 116 16.71 7.64 -12.21
CA GLU A 116 17.81 7.88 -13.16
C GLU A 116 18.48 9.23 -12.90
N ASN A 117 19.21 9.29 -11.79
CA ASN A 117 20.50 9.95 -11.79
C ASN A 117 21.57 8.88 -11.60
N GLY A 118 22.13 8.45 -12.73
CA GLY A 118 23.54 8.05 -12.84
C GLY A 118 23.96 6.75 -12.16
N ASN A 119 24.25 5.75 -13.00
CA ASN A 119 25.43 4.90 -12.88
C ASN A 119 25.79 4.49 -11.44
N ASN A 120 25.12 3.49 -10.90
CA ASN A 120 25.81 2.53 -10.04
C ASN A 120 25.12 1.18 -10.09
N GLU A 121 25.99 0.19 -10.26
CA GLU A 121 25.71 -1.22 -10.36
C GLU A 121 25.02 -1.74 -9.10
N ARG A 122 24.06 -2.66 -9.28
CA ARG A 122 23.71 -3.69 -8.28
C ARG A 122 23.47 -3.21 -6.85
N GLU A 123 22.44 -2.41 -6.62
CA GLU A 123 21.73 -2.48 -5.34
C GLU A 123 20.30 -2.92 -5.59
N GLY A 124 20.05 -4.19 -5.28
CA GLY A 124 18.71 -4.69 -5.16
C GLY A 124 17.98 -3.84 -4.14
N HIS A 125 17.01 -3.04 -4.61
CA HIS A 125 15.92 -2.61 -3.76
C HIS A 125 15.18 -3.87 -3.29
N ASN A 126 15.69 -4.47 -2.23
CA ASN A 126 14.99 -5.43 -1.42
C ASN A 126 13.83 -4.64 -0.82
N SER A 127 12.71 -4.56 -1.55
CA SER A 127 11.44 -4.11 -1.01
C SER A 127 11.27 -4.78 0.35
N ARG A 128 11.18 -4.02 1.44
CA ARG A 128 11.08 -4.58 2.79
C ARG A 128 9.93 -5.59 2.82
N VAL A 129 10.27 -6.87 2.97
CA VAL A 129 9.31 -7.95 3.04
C VAL A 129 8.99 -8.18 4.52
N ILE A 130 7.80 -7.78 4.93
CA ILE A 130 7.23 -8.15 6.23
C ILE A 130 6.30 -9.32 6.00
N LYS A 131 6.64 -10.50 6.55
CA LYS A 131 5.83 -11.72 6.46
C LYS A 131 5.41 -12.15 7.86
N SER A 132 4.14 -12.50 8.02
CA SER A 132 3.64 -13.21 9.20
C SER A 132 3.08 -14.55 8.74
N ARG A 133 3.49 -15.63 9.41
CA ARG A 133 3.03 -17.00 9.13
C ARG A 133 2.49 -17.61 10.42
N GLU A 134 1.26 -18.11 10.37
CA GLU A 134 0.65 -18.84 11.48
C GLU A 134 0.52 -20.31 11.09
N VAL A 135 0.99 -21.21 11.96
CA VAL A 135 0.93 -22.66 11.76
C VAL A 135 0.18 -23.28 12.93
N ARG A 136 -0.93 -23.96 12.64
CA ARG A 136 -1.71 -24.73 13.62
C ARG A 136 -1.65 -26.20 13.26
N ILE A 137 -1.01 -27.01 14.11
CA ILE A 137 -0.98 -28.46 13.97
C ILE A 137 -2.12 -29.04 14.78
N VAL A 138 -3.04 -29.72 14.11
CA VAL A 138 -4.22 -30.37 14.72
C VAL A 138 -4.03 -31.88 14.65
N LYS A 139 -4.24 -32.58 15.77
CA LYS A 139 -4.27 -34.05 15.84
C LYS A 139 -5.59 -34.46 16.49
N ASN A 140 -6.35 -35.35 15.85
CA ASN A 140 -7.65 -35.82 16.34
C ASN A 140 -8.63 -34.67 16.65
N ASN A 141 -8.75 -33.69 15.74
CA ASN A 141 -9.56 -32.48 15.91
C ASN A 141 -9.21 -31.60 17.14
N LYS A 142 -8.04 -31.80 17.76
CA LYS A 142 -7.54 -30.97 18.86
C LYS A 142 -6.25 -30.25 18.44
N PRO A 143 -6.11 -28.94 18.67
CA PRO A 143 -4.87 -28.23 18.40
C PRO A 143 -3.78 -28.76 19.33
N VAL A 144 -2.67 -29.21 18.74
CA VAL A 144 -1.50 -29.73 19.46
C VAL A 144 -0.43 -28.65 19.57
N LEU A 145 -0.28 -27.85 18.53
CA LEU A 145 0.75 -26.82 18.46
C LEU A 145 0.23 -25.65 17.65
N HIS A 146 0.46 -24.46 18.17
CA HIS A 146 0.19 -23.22 17.48
C HIS A 146 1.46 -22.38 17.51
N ALA A 147 1.99 -22.04 16.33
CA ALA A 147 3.19 -21.23 16.18
C ALA A 147 2.91 -20.02 15.29
N LYS A 148 3.39 -18.85 15.72
CA LYS A 148 3.40 -17.61 14.92
C LYS A 148 4.83 -17.24 14.62
N GLN A 149 5.15 -17.06 13.35
CA GLN A 149 6.46 -16.61 12.88
C GLN A 149 6.31 -15.23 12.25
N PHE A 150 7.19 -14.31 12.64
CA PHE A 150 7.30 -12.98 12.06
C PHE A 150 8.69 -12.82 11.44
N VAL A 151 8.73 -12.37 10.18
CA VAL A 151 9.96 -12.16 9.42
C VAL A 151 9.96 -10.76 8.82
N ASP A 152 11.05 -10.01 9.05
CA ASP A 152 11.29 -8.69 8.47
C ASP A 152 12.63 -8.71 7.75
N SER A 153 12.62 -8.56 6.42
CA SER A 153 13.84 -8.66 5.63
C SER A 153 14.83 -7.52 5.87
N LEU A 154 14.35 -6.36 6.37
CA LEU A 154 15.20 -5.19 6.65
C LEU A 154 15.80 -5.26 8.06
N HIS A 155 15.17 -6.00 8.96
CA HIS A 155 15.59 -6.16 10.35
C HIS A 155 15.62 -7.64 10.74
N PRO A 156 16.61 -8.42 10.26
CA PRO A 156 16.74 -9.84 10.59
C PRO A 156 16.78 -10.12 12.10
N GLU A 157 17.27 -9.17 12.89
CA GLU A 157 17.29 -9.20 14.36
C GLU A 157 15.89 -9.21 15.00
N ARG A 158 14.85 -8.81 14.27
CA ARG A 158 13.45 -8.79 14.74
C ARG A 158 12.68 -10.07 14.38
N ILE A 159 13.34 -11.04 13.74
CA ILE A 159 12.72 -12.33 13.43
C ILE A 159 12.39 -13.04 14.73
N ARG A 160 11.11 -13.35 14.95
CA ARG A 160 10.65 -14.06 16.15
C ARG A 160 9.67 -15.16 15.82
N THR A 161 9.75 -16.23 16.59
CA THR A 161 8.80 -17.35 16.54
C THR A 161 8.20 -17.53 17.92
N GLU A 162 6.90 -17.32 18.04
CA GLU A 162 6.13 -17.51 19.27
C GLU A 162 5.41 -18.86 19.19
N ILE A 163 5.70 -19.76 20.13
CA ILE A 163 5.06 -21.08 20.22
C ILE A 163 4.08 -21.05 21.40
N PHE A 164 2.80 -21.19 21.10
CA PHE A 164 1.73 -21.34 22.08
C PHE A 164 1.56 -22.84 22.37
N LYS A 165 2.06 -23.28 23.54
CA LYS A 165 1.69 -24.58 24.09
C LYS A 165 0.43 -24.39 24.91
N ASP A 166 -0.67 -25.04 24.53
CA ASP A 166 -1.88 -25.08 25.36
C ASP A 166 -1.51 -25.72 26.69
N SER A 167 -1.40 -24.90 27.73
CA SER A 167 -1.12 -25.31 29.10
C SER A 167 -2.38 -25.91 29.73
N LYS A 168 -2.85 -27.05 29.21
CA LYS A 168 -3.78 -27.90 29.98
C LYS A 168 -3.02 -28.61 31.10
N LYS A 169 -2.61 -27.87 32.13
CA LYS A 169 -2.40 -28.42 33.47
C LYS A 169 -3.79 -28.63 34.10
N ILE A 170 -4.40 -29.77 33.80
CA ILE A 170 -5.49 -30.28 34.64
C ILE A 170 -4.80 -30.77 35.91
N ARG A 171 -4.88 -29.99 37.00
CA ARG A 171 -4.52 -30.47 38.34
C ARG A 171 -5.47 -31.62 38.67
N LYS A 172 -4.91 -32.80 38.94
CA LYS A 172 -5.65 -34.02 39.34
C LYS A 172 -5.76 -34.16 40.87
N GLU A 173 -5.62 -33.07 41.63
CA GLU A 173 -5.50 -33.14 43.10
C GLU A 173 -6.67 -32.51 43.88
N ASP A 174 -7.69 -31.92 43.22
CA ASP A 174 -8.89 -31.40 43.92
C ASP A 174 -10.08 -32.39 43.90
N ILE A 175 -9.82 -33.69 43.70
CA ILE A 175 -10.82 -34.76 43.91
C ILE A 175 -10.22 -35.79 44.87
N LYS A 176 -10.19 -35.45 46.15
CA LYS A 176 -10.61 -36.31 47.26
C LYS A 176 -10.61 -35.55 48.58
#